data_AF-A0A843M0F1-F1
#
_entry.id   AF-A0A843M0F1-F1
#
_cell.length_a   1.000
_cell.length_b   1.000
_cell.length_c   1.000
_cell.angle_alpha   90.00
_cell.angle_beta   90.00
_cell.angle_gamma   90.00
#
_symmetry.space_group_name_H-M   'P 1'
#
loop_
_entity.id
_entity.type
_entity.pdbx_description
1 polymer ?
#
loop_
_entity_poly.entity_id
_entity_poly.type
_entity_poly.pdbx_seq_one_letter_code
_entity_poly.pdbx_strand_id
1 'polypeptide(L)'
;MSDISYSKFLIKSKFNPKKAKKYMESYDKIMESGLFDKNYYLKAYPHIAKSGMDPLVHYLFYGYKEDKNPSAQFNLKRYLEEYPEIKKMGLNPLVHYIDNDHEGFTLEENPFVARRKKILDTNSLFLADYSFDSEPLVSIIILNRNGLGHLQRLFGDFDKKTNYSNYEIIVVDNASCDKSVEYLHSLNLPIRVIENSENVSFSKGNNDAAKIANGEYLILLNNDIEPTYGWLNEMVGTILNNENVGSVGAKLIFPYYEDMESQGKSFSIQHAGVKFREERTPYIYGPYHEHMYSTMLFSDELNHQKEVISNTAACLLVPKEVYFELDGLDEQYIYGYEDIDFAFKLYKAGYKTIYNPAVLLFHHESATRHEDDDRKNQLNYHNIMHFADKWGDFIFKEILKDKIEANNFFTNKKLD
;
A
#
# COMPACT_ATOMS: atom_id res chain seq x y z
N MET A 1 25.09 26.51 5.11
CA MET A 1 26.24 25.72 4.64
C MET A 1 26.65 24.77 5.75
N SER A 2 26.46 23.47 5.56
CA SER A 2 26.98 22.45 6.47
C SER A 2 28.47 22.31 6.23
N ASP A 3 29.27 22.85 7.14
CA ASP A 3 30.73 22.79 7.09
C ASP A 3 31.18 21.36 7.49
N ILE A 4 31.05 20.42 6.55
CA ILE A 4 31.45 19.03 6.78
C ILE A 4 32.96 18.96 6.80
N SER A 5 33.51 18.78 8.01
CA SER A 5 34.95 18.70 8.22
C SER A 5 35.60 17.59 7.40
N TYR A 6 36.72 17.92 6.73
CA TYR A 6 37.63 16.98 6.04
C TYR A 6 37.96 15.73 6.87
N SER A 7 37.97 15.86 8.20
CA SER A 7 38.15 14.74 9.14
C SER A 7 37.15 13.60 8.96
N LYS A 8 35.88 13.89 8.60
CA LYS A 8 34.87 12.86 8.31
C LYS A 8 35.22 12.05 7.05
N PHE A 9 35.73 12.72 6.01
CA PHE A 9 36.16 12.05 4.78
C PHE A 9 37.45 11.24 4.98
N LEU A 10 38.36 11.69 5.84
CA LEU A 10 39.53 10.91 6.25
C LEU A 10 39.14 9.61 6.95
N ILE A 11 38.18 9.66 7.89
CA ILE A 11 37.68 8.45 8.54
C ILE A 11 37.07 7.49 7.51
N LYS A 12 36.23 8.00 6.60
CA LYS A 12 35.62 7.19 5.54
C LYS A 12 36.61 6.64 4.52
N SER A 13 37.70 7.35 4.27
CA SER A 13 38.76 6.89 3.36
C SER A 13 39.74 5.91 4.01
N LYS A 14 39.51 5.50 5.26
CA LYS A 14 40.48 4.74 6.07
C LYS A 14 41.83 5.47 6.19
N PHE A 15 41.76 6.77 6.46
CA PHE A 15 42.87 7.70 6.59
C PHE A 15 43.75 7.84 5.34
N ASN A 16 43.20 7.55 4.14
CA ASN A 16 43.86 7.82 2.87
C ASN A 16 43.58 9.28 2.43
N PRO A 17 44.59 10.18 2.42
CA PRO A 17 44.38 11.60 2.16
C PRO A 17 43.99 11.91 0.71
N LYS A 18 44.54 11.17 -0.27
CA LYS A 18 44.18 11.33 -1.69
C LYS A 18 42.71 10.98 -1.92
N LYS A 19 42.26 9.87 -1.33
CA LYS A 19 40.87 9.41 -1.44
C LYS A 19 39.90 10.32 -0.69
N ALA A 20 40.28 10.81 0.49
CA ALA A 20 39.51 11.80 1.25
C ALA A 20 39.33 13.11 0.47
N LYS A 21 40.40 13.58 -0.19
CA LYS A 21 40.35 14.76 -1.06
C LYS A 21 39.35 14.57 -2.20
N LYS A 22 39.39 13.42 -2.88
CA LYS A 22 38.44 13.10 -3.96
C LYS A 22 36.99 13.08 -3.46
N TYR A 23 36.74 12.56 -2.26
CA TYR A 23 35.39 12.57 -1.67
C TYR A 23 34.90 13.98 -1.37
N MET A 24 35.78 14.85 -0.84
CA MET A 24 35.46 16.25 -0.61
C MET A 24 35.18 16.98 -1.93
N GLU A 25 36.02 16.78 -2.95
CA GLU A 25 35.80 17.34 -4.29
C GLU A 25 34.45 16.89 -4.89
N SER A 26 34.07 15.62 -4.74
CA SER A 26 32.74 15.15 -5.19
C SER A 26 31.58 15.74 -4.37
N TYR A 27 31.78 15.92 -3.06
CA TYR A 27 30.78 16.54 -2.18
C TYR A 27 30.53 18.00 -2.58
N ASP A 28 31.61 18.76 -2.75
CA ASP A 28 31.57 20.19 -3.13
C ASP A 28 30.93 20.34 -4.51
N LYS A 29 31.31 19.52 -5.50
CA LYS A 29 30.69 19.50 -6.83
C LYS A 29 29.19 19.30 -6.80
N ILE A 30 28.71 18.29 -6.05
CA ILE A 30 27.28 18.04 -5.94
C ILE A 30 26.58 19.23 -5.27
N MET A 31 27.16 19.77 -4.20
CA MET A 31 26.59 20.91 -3.49
C MET A 31 26.48 22.14 -4.40
N GLU A 32 27.55 22.48 -5.12
CA GLU A 32 27.63 23.64 -6.00
C GLU A 32 26.74 23.51 -7.24
N SER A 33 26.52 22.27 -7.73
CA SER A 33 25.64 22.02 -8.88
C SER A 33 24.18 22.42 -8.65
N GLY A 34 23.73 22.49 -7.39
CA GLY A 34 22.31 22.67 -7.04
C GLY A 34 21.42 21.47 -7.34
N LEU A 35 21.98 20.36 -7.87
CA LEU A 35 21.22 19.17 -8.26
C LEU A 35 20.89 18.22 -7.11
N PHE A 36 21.40 18.51 -5.91
CA PHE A 36 21.02 17.84 -4.68
C PHE A 36 20.11 18.75 -3.86
N ASP A 37 18.87 18.33 -3.67
CA ASP A 37 17.89 19.05 -2.85
C ASP A 37 17.80 18.37 -1.49
N LYS A 38 18.38 19.01 -0.46
CA LYS A 38 18.38 18.52 0.91
C LYS A 38 16.96 18.30 1.46
N ASN A 39 16.04 19.23 1.18
CA ASN A 39 14.69 19.16 1.71
C ASN A 39 13.92 18.02 1.04
N TYR A 40 14.02 17.92 -0.29
CA TYR A 40 13.51 16.76 -1.03
C TYR A 40 14.08 15.46 -0.49
N TYR A 41 15.39 15.36 -0.30
CA TYR A 41 16.06 14.11 0.08
C TYR A 41 15.64 13.63 1.47
N LEU A 42 15.59 14.52 2.46
CA LEU A 42 15.14 14.18 3.82
C LEU A 42 13.65 13.82 3.86
N LYS A 43 12.85 14.49 3.02
CA LYS A 43 11.42 14.25 2.88
C LYS A 43 11.12 12.92 2.20
N ALA A 44 11.85 12.58 1.15
CA ALA A 44 11.72 11.32 0.42
C ALA A 44 12.29 10.13 1.20
N TYR A 45 13.24 10.35 2.12
CA TYR A 45 13.91 9.30 2.89
C TYR A 45 13.93 9.60 4.40
N PRO A 46 12.77 9.50 5.10
CA PRO A 46 12.63 9.93 6.50
C PRO A 46 13.57 9.22 7.49
N HIS A 47 13.95 7.96 7.23
CA HIS A 47 14.94 7.23 8.04
C HIS A 47 16.31 7.91 8.07
N ILE A 48 16.69 8.66 7.02
CA ILE A 48 17.92 9.45 6.99
C ILE A 48 17.80 10.66 7.92
N ALA A 49 16.64 11.32 7.93
CA ALA A 49 16.37 12.40 8.89
C ALA A 49 16.49 11.91 10.33
N LYS A 50 15.88 10.75 10.64
CA LYS A 50 15.96 10.12 11.98
C LYS A 50 17.39 9.72 12.38
N SER A 51 18.24 9.36 11.41
CA SER A 51 19.64 8.94 11.68
C SER A 51 20.58 10.08 12.11
N GLY A 52 20.20 11.34 11.84
CA GLY A 52 21.07 12.51 12.03
C GLY A 52 22.28 12.56 11.10
N MET A 53 22.40 11.65 10.12
CA MET A 53 23.44 11.68 9.10
C MET A 53 23.21 12.87 8.15
N ASP A 54 24.29 13.49 7.69
CA ASP A 54 24.18 14.49 6.63
C ASP A 54 23.64 13.85 5.34
N PRO A 55 22.55 14.38 4.76
CA PRO A 55 21.87 13.74 3.65
C PRO A 55 22.71 13.70 2.37
N LEU A 56 23.56 14.70 2.13
CA LEU A 56 24.44 14.70 0.97
C LEU A 56 25.59 13.70 1.15
N VAL A 57 26.14 13.58 2.36
CA VAL A 57 27.09 12.50 2.69
C VAL A 57 26.44 11.13 2.53
N HIS A 58 25.19 10.97 2.98
CA HIS A 58 24.45 9.73 2.79
C HIS A 58 24.35 9.39 1.30
N TYR A 59 23.89 10.34 0.48
CA TYR A 59 23.76 10.14 -0.95
C TYR A 59 25.09 9.80 -1.63
N LEU A 60 26.16 10.51 -1.29
CA LEU A 60 27.48 10.34 -1.89
C LEU A 60 28.04 8.91 -1.74
N PHE A 61 27.73 8.23 -0.63
CA PHE A 61 28.33 6.92 -0.32
C PHE A 61 27.36 5.73 -0.41
N TYR A 62 26.07 5.97 -0.14
CA TYR A 62 25.06 4.93 0.02
C TYR A 62 23.86 5.18 -0.87
N GLY A 63 23.30 6.39 -0.86
CA GLY A 63 22.02 6.68 -1.49
C GLY A 63 21.94 6.31 -2.97
N TYR A 64 22.96 6.61 -3.77
CA TYR A 64 22.95 6.24 -5.20
C TYR A 64 23.02 4.71 -5.44
N LYS A 65 23.51 3.93 -4.48
CA LYS A 65 23.54 2.46 -4.55
C LYS A 65 22.22 1.84 -4.10
N GLU A 66 21.48 2.57 -3.29
CA GLU A 66 20.14 2.24 -2.81
C GLU A 66 19.06 2.79 -3.74
N ASP A 67 19.44 3.10 -4.99
CA ASP A 67 18.59 3.65 -6.05
C ASP A 67 17.78 4.92 -5.61
N LYS A 68 18.36 5.76 -4.72
CA LYS A 68 17.73 6.99 -4.22
C LYS A 68 17.99 8.19 -5.11
N ASN A 69 16.97 8.99 -5.42
CA ASN A 69 17.10 10.22 -6.19
C ASN A 69 17.67 11.37 -5.32
N PRO A 70 18.63 12.16 -5.82
CA PRO A 70 19.22 13.29 -5.09
C PRO A 70 18.31 14.54 -5.06
N SER A 71 17.39 14.66 -6.02
CA SER A 71 16.44 15.77 -6.14
C SER A 71 15.24 15.36 -6.98
N ALA A 72 14.21 16.20 -6.99
CA ALA A 72 13.04 16.03 -7.85
C ALA A 72 13.36 16.08 -9.35
N GLN A 73 14.49 16.63 -9.77
CA GLN A 73 14.83 16.82 -11.19
C GLN A 73 15.78 15.74 -11.72
N PHE A 74 16.33 14.89 -10.86
CA PHE A 74 17.30 13.87 -11.24
C PHE A 74 16.71 12.47 -11.02
N ASN A 75 16.30 11.82 -12.12
CA ASN A 75 15.86 10.43 -12.11
C ASN A 75 17.06 9.49 -12.26
N LEU A 76 17.54 8.96 -11.13
CA LEU A 76 18.70 8.08 -11.07
C LEU A 76 18.52 6.81 -11.90
N LYS A 77 17.31 6.21 -11.86
CA LYS A 77 17.02 4.96 -12.58
C LYS A 77 17.15 5.15 -14.09
N ARG A 78 16.50 6.19 -14.63
CA ARG A 78 16.61 6.54 -16.06
C ARG A 78 18.06 6.82 -16.44
N TYR A 79 18.79 7.57 -15.62
CA TYR A 79 20.19 7.85 -15.88
C TYR A 79 21.03 6.57 -15.98
N LEU A 80 20.78 5.59 -15.12
CA LEU A 80 21.48 4.31 -15.14
C LEU A 80 21.01 3.36 -16.26
N GLU A 81 19.83 3.58 -16.83
CA GLU A 81 19.34 2.87 -18.02
C GLU A 81 20.01 3.41 -19.29
N GLU A 82 20.21 4.72 -19.37
CA GLU A 82 20.92 5.40 -20.46
C GLU A 82 22.44 5.11 -20.40
N TYR A 83 23.00 5.06 -19.19
CA TYR A 83 24.44 4.88 -18.93
C TYR A 83 24.72 3.64 -18.02
N PRO A 84 24.43 2.41 -18.49
CA PRO A 84 24.51 1.19 -17.67
C PRO A 84 25.92 0.84 -17.18
N GLU A 85 26.96 1.32 -17.86
CA GLU A 85 28.36 1.20 -17.47
C GLU A 85 28.67 1.90 -16.12
N ILE A 86 27.96 2.97 -15.79
CA ILE A 86 28.14 3.72 -14.54
C ILE A 86 27.78 2.85 -13.34
N LYS A 87 26.68 2.09 -13.44
CA LYS A 87 26.27 1.12 -12.42
C LYS A 87 27.31 -0.01 -12.29
N LYS A 88 27.81 -0.54 -13.42
CA LYS A 88 28.83 -1.61 -13.44
C LYS A 88 30.15 -1.17 -12.81
N MET A 89 30.57 0.06 -13.03
CA MET A 89 31.79 0.63 -12.47
C MET A 89 31.63 1.09 -11.01
N GLY A 90 30.40 1.11 -10.48
CA GLY A 90 30.11 1.60 -9.14
C GLY A 90 30.42 3.10 -8.96
N LEU A 91 30.31 3.87 -10.05
CA LEU A 91 30.51 5.32 -10.02
C LEU A 91 29.25 6.01 -9.50
N ASN A 92 29.41 7.15 -8.83
CA ASN A 92 28.28 7.96 -8.40
C ASN A 92 27.66 8.64 -9.64
N PRO A 93 26.39 8.36 -9.99
CA PRO A 93 25.82 8.84 -11.24
C PRO A 93 25.62 10.35 -11.29
N LEU A 94 25.34 11.00 -10.16
CA LEU A 94 25.22 12.46 -10.11
C LEU A 94 26.58 13.14 -10.28
N VAL A 95 27.64 12.59 -9.68
CA VAL A 95 29.01 13.09 -9.91
C VAL A 95 29.39 12.91 -11.37
N HIS A 96 29.09 11.75 -11.96
CA HIS A 96 29.33 11.49 -13.37
C HIS A 96 28.56 12.47 -14.26
N TYR A 97 27.29 12.74 -13.95
CA TYR A 97 26.48 13.71 -14.67
C TYR A 97 27.05 15.13 -14.64
N ILE A 98 27.52 15.58 -13.47
CA ILE A 98 28.16 16.89 -13.29
C ILE A 98 29.50 16.96 -14.04
N ASP A 99 30.30 15.89 -13.98
CA ASP A 99 31.64 15.84 -14.59
C ASP A 99 31.63 15.85 -16.12
N ASN A 100 30.52 15.44 -16.74
CA ASN A 100 30.34 15.41 -18.20
C ASN A 100 29.48 16.58 -18.72
N ASP A 101 29.39 17.68 -17.96
CA ASP A 101 28.70 18.93 -18.34
C ASP A 101 27.29 18.71 -18.90
N HIS A 102 26.56 17.75 -18.34
CA HIS A 102 25.19 17.40 -18.73
C HIS A 102 25.03 16.86 -20.17
N GLU A 103 26.11 16.48 -20.86
CA GLU A 103 26.06 16.08 -22.28
C GLU A 103 25.16 14.86 -22.51
N GLY A 104 24.14 15.03 -23.36
CA GLY A 104 23.26 13.97 -23.83
C GLY A 104 22.11 13.60 -22.90
N PHE A 105 22.09 14.06 -21.65
CA PHE A 105 21.03 13.74 -20.68
C PHE A 105 20.28 14.98 -20.20
N THR A 106 19.02 15.09 -20.62
CA THR A 106 18.12 16.15 -20.18
C THR A 106 17.52 15.81 -18.82
N LEU A 107 17.70 16.73 -17.85
CA LEU A 107 16.94 16.68 -16.61
C LEU A 107 15.46 16.86 -16.94
N GLU A 108 14.68 15.84 -16.62
CA GLU A 108 13.24 15.95 -16.61
C GLU A 108 12.79 15.82 -15.17
N GLU A 109 11.83 16.66 -14.80
CA GLU A 109 11.17 16.56 -13.50
C GLU A 109 10.70 15.11 -13.32
N ASN A 110 11.01 14.56 -12.15
CA ASN A 110 10.65 13.21 -11.79
C ASN A 110 9.17 12.99 -12.17
N PRO A 111 8.84 11.95 -12.95
CA PRO A 111 7.48 11.75 -13.47
C PRO A 111 6.41 11.78 -12.38
N PHE A 112 6.73 11.35 -11.15
CA PHE A 112 5.83 11.41 -10.00
C PHE A 112 5.56 12.84 -9.53
N VAL A 113 6.58 13.71 -9.52
CA VAL A 113 6.45 15.12 -9.12
C VAL A 113 5.69 15.92 -10.18
N ALA A 114 6.05 15.75 -11.45
CA ALA A 114 5.33 16.37 -12.57
C ALA A 114 3.85 15.94 -12.59
N ARG A 115 3.60 14.65 -12.32
CA ARG A 115 2.27 14.07 -12.18
C ARG A 115 1.49 14.68 -11.01
N ARG A 116 2.10 14.85 -9.83
CA ARG A 116 1.47 15.51 -8.67
C ARG A 116 0.99 16.91 -9.01
N LYS A 117 1.86 17.73 -9.63
CA LYS A 117 1.53 19.10 -10.00
C LYS A 117 0.33 19.14 -10.94
N LYS A 118 0.34 18.29 -11.98
CA LYS A 118 -0.78 18.15 -12.90
C LYS A 118 -2.08 17.73 -12.20
N ILE A 119 -2.00 16.81 -11.24
CA ILE A 119 -3.14 16.34 -10.45
C ILE A 119 -3.71 17.48 -9.60
N LEU A 120 -2.89 18.18 -8.80
CA LEU A 120 -3.34 19.27 -7.93
C LEU A 120 -3.98 20.41 -8.73
N ASP A 121 -3.39 20.74 -9.88
CA ASP A 121 -3.89 21.79 -10.77
C ASP A 121 -5.26 21.47 -11.38
N THR A 122 -5.63 20.19 -11.52
CA THR A 122 -6.88 19.78 -12.19
C THR A 122 -8.06 19.49 -11.25
N ASN A 123 -7.85 19.47 -9.93
CA ASN A 123 -8.70 18.65 -9.07
C ASN A 123 -9.01 19.18 -7.65
N SER A 124 -8.74 20.46 -7.39
CA SER A 124 -8.92 21.13 -6.09
C SER A 124 -10.35 21.12 -5.52
N LEU A 125 -11.35 20.67 -6.27
CA LEU A 125 -12.77 20.70 -5.89
C LEU A 125 -13.32 19.40 -5.27
N PHE A 126 -12.60 18.27 -5.37
CA PHE A 126 -13.15 16.94 -5.05
C PHE A 126 -12.39 16.15 -3.99
N LEU A 127 -11.22 16.61 -3.57
CA LEU A 127 -10.43 15.95 -2.54
C LEU A 127 -10.53 16.78 -1.27
N ALA A 128 -10.66 16.13 -0.11
CA ALA A 128 -10.38 16.81 1.14
C ALA A 128 -8.94 17.37 1.04
N ASP A 129 -8.76 18.64 1.43
CA ASP A 129 -7.46 19.31 1.37
C ASP A 129 -6.56 18.77 2.49
N TYR A 130 -6.06 17.56 2.30
CA TYR A 130 -5.03 17.00 3.15
C TYR A 130 -3.72 17.69 2.79
N SER A 131 -3.32 18.67 3.60
CA SER A 131 -1.99 19.25 3.53
C SER A 131 -0.95 18.24 4.00
N PHE A 132 -0.40 17.45 3.09
CA PHE A 132 0.70 16.56 3.42
C PHE A 132 2.01 17.35 3.47
N ASP A 133 2.57 17.52 4.67
CA ASP A 133 3.95 18.01 4.85
C ASP A 133 4.93 17.15 4.03
N SER A 134 4.63 15.85 3.92
CA SER A 134 5.18 14.89 2.97
C SER A 134 4.21 13.79 2.62
N GLU A 135 4.14 13.42 1.33
CA GLU A 135 3.43 12.20 0.91
C GLU A 135 4.31 10.99 1.29
N PRO A 136 3.97 10.19 2.31
CA PRO A 136 4.72 8.97 2.62
C PRO A 136 4.69 7.97 1.46
N LEU A 137 5.71 7.13 1.35
CA LEU A 137 5.69 6.11 0.30
C LEU A 137 4.64 5.03 0.63
N VAL A 138 3.75 4.73 -0.32
CA VAL A 138 2.77 3.63 -0.20
C VAL A 138 3.16 2.48 -1.13
N SER A 139 3.28 1.27 -0.59
CA SER A 139 3.46 0.06 -1.39
C SER A 139 2.12 -0.63 -1.60
N ILE A 140 1.64 -0.63 -2.84
CA ILE A 140 0.40 -1.29 -3.24
C ILE A 140 0.71 -2.74 -3.61
N ILE A 141 0.21 -3.68 -2.81
CA ILE A 141 0.43 -5.11 -2.97
C ILE A 141 -0.82 -5.72 -3.59
N ILE A 142 -0.63 -6.40 -4.73
CA ILE A 142 -1.71 -7.04 -5.48
C ILE A 142 -1.33 -8.50 -5.71
N LEU A 143 -2.18 -9.42 -5.28
CA LEU A 143 -2.02 -10.83 -5.65
C LEU A 143 -2.80 -11.12 -6.92
N ASN A 144 -2.21 -11.90 -7.81
CA ASN A 144 -2.81 -12.24 -9.08
C ASN A 144 -2.65 -13.73 -9.40
N ARG A 145 -3.71 -14.35 -9.93
CA ARG A 145 -3.66 -15.66 -10.56
C ARG A 145 -4.66 -15.71 -11.71
N ASN A 146 -4.18 -15.89 -12.94
CA ASN A 146 -5.00 -15.94 -14.15
C ASN A 146 -6.00 -14.76 -14.27
N GLY A 147 -5.58 -13.58 -13.82
CA GLY A 147 -6.45 -12.42 -13.65
C GLY A 147 -6.31 -11.36 -14.74
N LEU A 148 -5.89 -11.68 -15.97
CA LEU A 148 -5.64 -10.68 -17.02
C LEU A 148 -6.78 -9.66 -17.17
N GLY A 149 -8.04 -10.11 -17.25
CA GLY A 149 -9.19 -9.21 -17.38
C GLY A 149 -9.40 -8.29 -16.17
N HIS A 150 -9.07 -8.77 -14.97
CA HIS A 150 -9.12 -7.98 -13.73
C HIS A 150 -8.04 -6.92 -13.71
N LEU A 151 -6.79 -7.31 -14.02
CA LEU A 151 -5.68 -6.39 -14.12
C LEU A 151 -5.92 -5.32 -15.19
N GLN A 152 -6.51 -5.69 -16.33
CA GLN A 152 -6.88 -4.72 -17.38
C GLN A 152 -7.88 -3.68 -16.89
N ARG A 153 -8.85 -4.09 -16.07
CA ARG A 153 -9.83 -3.19 -15.47
C ARG A 153 -9.21 -2.30 -14.39
N LEU A 154 -8.44 -2.90 -13.49
CA LEU A 154 -7.74 -2.22 -12.41
C LEU A 154 -6.78 -1.15 -12.97
N PHE A 155 -5.96 -1.53 -13.96
CA PHE A 155 -4.91 -0.68 -14.50
C PHE A 155 -5.35 0.25 -15.65
N GLY A 156 -6.48 -0.01 -16.31
CA GLY A 156 -6.91 0.71 -17.52
C GLY A 156 -6.93 2.23 -17.42
N ASP A 157 -7.39 2.78 -16.29
CA ASP A 157 -7.38 4.22 -15.99
C ASP A 157 -6.76 4.52 -14.61
N PHE A 158 -5.91 3.61 -14.11
CA PHE A 158 -5.36 3.69 -12.76
C PHE A 158 -4.65 5.01 -12.50
N ASP A 159 -3.95 5.53 -13.51
CA ASP A 159 -3.22 6.79 -13.38
C ASP A 159 -4.10 8.03 -13.24
N LYS A 160 -5.25 8.01 -13.91
CA LYS A 160 -6.22 9.11 -13.85
C LYS A 160 -7.02 9.08 -12.56
N LYS A 161 -7.16 7.91 -11.94
CA LYS A 161 -7.92 7.68 -10.71
C LYS A 161 -7.05 7.80 -9.45
N THR A 162 -5.76 7.51 -9.57
CA THR A 162 -4.80 7.52 -8.45
C THR A 162 -4.07 8.86 -8.39
N ASN A 163 -4.58 9.71 -7.51
CA ASN A 163 -4.18 11.11 -7.35
C ASN A 163 -3.05 11.34 -6.35
N TYR A 164 -2.33 10.27 -6.06
CA TYR A 164 -1.25 10.22 -5.10
C TYR A 164 0.03 9.92 -5.86
N SER A 165 1.12 10.61 -5.53
CA SER A 165 2.33 10.53 -6.36
C SER A 165 3.38 9.58 -5.81
N ASN A 166 3.43 9.38 -4.50
CA ASN A 166 4.49 8.61 -3.87
C ASN A 166 4.07 7.16 -3.61
N TYR A 167 3.96 6.35 -4.66
CA TYR A 167 3.62 4.93 -4.53
C TYR A 167 4.50 4.04 -5.40
N GLU A 168 4.63 2.78 -4.98
CA GLU A 168 5.11 1.67 -5.80
C GLU A 168 4.05 0.57 -5.86
N ILE A 169 4.11 -0.29 -6.88
CA ILE A 169 3.20 -1.42 -7.02
C ILE A 169 4.02 -2.71 -7.00
N ILE A 170 3.58 -3.68 -6.20
CA ILE A 170 4.15 -5.02 -6.13
C ILE A 170 3.05 -5.98 -6.51
N VAL A 171 3.20 -6.65 -7.64
CA VAL A 171 2.26 -7.70 -8.05
C VAL A 171 2.88 -9.06 -7.77
N VAL A 172 2.20 -9.86 -6.96
CA VAL A 172 2.58 -11.24 -6.67
C VAL A 172 1.78 -12.14 -7.61
N ASP A 173 2.45 -12.66 -8.63
CA ASP A 173 1.86 -13.61 -9.57
C ASP A 173 1.97 -15.04 -9.03
N ASN A 174 0.82 -15.69 -8.82
CA ASN A 174 0.69 -17.01 -8.23
C ASN A 174 0.62 -18.09 -9.32
N ALA A 175 1.70 -18.21 -10.08
CA ALA A 175 1.85 -19.17 -11.17
C ALA A 175 0.71 -19.04 -12.21
N SER A 176 0.50 -17.83 -12.73
CA SER A 176 -0.46 -17.61 -13.81
C SER A 176 -0.02 -18.32 -15.09
N CYS A 177 -1.00 -18.84 -15.82
CA CYS A 177 -0.84 -19.46 -17.14
C CYS A 177 -1.45 -18.61 -18.27
N ASP A 178 -2.05 -17.46 -17.94
CA ASP A 178 -2.56 -16.50 -18.90
C ASP A 178 -1.50 -15.43 -19.25
N LYS A 179 -1.91 -14.36 -19.93
CA LYS A 179 -1.02 -13.25 -20.31
C LYS A 179 -0.93 -12.14 -19.25
N SER A 180 -1.28 -12.40 -18.00
CA SER A 180 -1.25 -11.41 -16.92
C SER A 180 0.13 -10.77 -16.76
N VAL A 181 1.19 -11.58 -16.71
CA VAL A 181 2.57 -11.13 -16.51
C VAL A 181 3.07 -10.31 -17.72
N GLU A 182 2.81 -10.78 -18.94
CA GLU A 182 3.09 -10.03 -20.18
C GLU A 182 2.41 -8.65 -20.16
N TYR A 183 1.13 -8.60 -19.77
CA TYR A 183 0.39 -7.36 -19.65
C TYR A 183 1.00 -6.42 -18.60
N LEU A 184 1.36 -6.92 -17.41
CA LEU A 184 1.97 -6.12 -16.35
C LEU A 184 3.27 -5.46 -16.81
N HIS A 185 4.13 -6.19 -17.54
CA HIS A 185 5.37 -5.64 -18.08
C HIS A 185 5.16 -4.62 -19.20
N SER A 186 3.99 -4.64 -19.86
CA SER A 186 3.66 -3.66 -20.91
C SER A 186 3.21 -2.29 -20.35
N LEU A 187 2.88 -2.21 -19.06
CA LEU A 187 2.35 -1.01 -18.42
C LEU A 187 3.48 -0.03 -18.08
N ASN A 188 3.26 1.25 -18.35
CA ASN A 188 4.14 2.33 -17.92
C ASN A 188 3.83 2.78 -16.48
N LEU A 189 3.90 1.85 -15.53
CA LEU A 189 3.63 2.04 -14.10
C LEU A 189 4.82 1.54 -13.27
N PRO A 190 4.99 2.02 -12.02
CA PRO A 190 6.07 1.54 -11.13
C PRO A 190 5.78 0.16 -10.55
N ILE A 191 5.64 -0.85 -11.43
CA ILE A 191 5.29 -2.22 -11.07
C ILE A 191 6.56 -3.06 -10.92
N ARG A 192 6.66 -3.77 -9.81
CA ARG A 192 7.57 -4.91 -9.60
C ARG A 192 6.74 -6.18 -9.52
N VAL A 193 7.06 -7.16 -10.36
CA VAL A 193 6.38 -8.47 -10.36
C VAL A 193 7.21 -9.49 -9.58
N ILE A 194 6.57 -10.24 -8.69
CA ILE A 194 7.12 -11.44 -8.05
C ILE A 194 6.41 -12.64 -8.68
N GLU A 195 7.11 -13.41 -9.49
CA GLU A 195 6.56 -14.61 -10.15
C GLU A 195 6.82 -15.84 -9.28
N ASN A 196 5.79 -16.36 -8.62
CA ASN A 196 5.87 -17.60 -7.87
C ASN A 196 5.76 -18.81 -8.81
N SER A 197 6.50 -19.87 -8.51
CA SER A 197 6.40 -21.16 -9.21
C SER A 197 5.14 -21.96 -8.84
N GLU A 198 4.45 -21.55 -7.77
CA GLU A 198 3.26 -22.22 -7.26
C GLU A 198 2.20 -21.21 -6.81
N ASN A 199 0.96 -21.68 -6.68
CA ASN A 199 -0.12 -20.88 -6.14
C ASN A 199 -0.07 -20.89 -4.60
N VAL A 200 0.38 -19.78 -4.01
CA VAL A 200 0.39 -19.59 -2.55
C VAL A 200 -0.92 -18.98 -2.03
N SER A 201 -1.14 -19.02 -0.71
CA SER A 201 -2.32 -18.39 -0.09
C SER A 201 -2.28 -16.86 -0.18
N PHE A 202 -3.43 -16.23 0.03
CA PHE A 202 -3.53 -14.76 0.09
C PHE A 202 -2.61 -14.17 1.16
N SER A 203 -2.66 -14.72 2.38
CA SER A 203 -1.78 -14.31 3.49
C SER A 203 -0.31 -14.40 3.12
N LYS A 204 0.14 -15.55 2.61
CA LYS A 204 1.55 -15.79 2.28
C LYS A 204 2.06 -14.82 1.20
N GLY A 205 1.32 -14.67 0.10
CA GLY A 205 1.72 -13.77 -0.98
C GLY A 205 1.84 -12.31 -0.50
N ASN A 206 0.87 -11.85 0.31
CA ASN A 206 0.91 -10.49 0.87
C ASN A 206 2.07 -10.31 1.86
N ASN A 207 2.29 -11.27 2.76
CA ASN A 207 3.39 -11.26 3.72
C ASN A 207 4.76 -11.20 3.01
N ASP A 208 4.95 -12.00 1.97
CA ASP A 208 6.20 -12.03 1.21
C ASP A 208 6.46 -10.72 0.45
N ALA A 209 5.42 -10.13 -0.16
CA ALA A 209 5.51 -8.81 -0.78
C ALA A 209 5.79 -7.69 0.25
N ALA A 210 5.15 -7.74 1.42
CA ALA A 210 5.34 -6.76 2.49
C ALA A 210 6.81 -6.70 2.97
N LYS A 211 7.53 -7.83 2.97
CA LYS A 211 8.95 -7.88 3.36
C LYS A 211 9.85 -7.06 2.44
N ILE A 212 9.55 -7.06 1.15
CA ILE A 212 10.36 -6.35 0.13
C ILE A 212 9.81 -4.97 -0.24
N ALA A 213 8.64 -4.60 0.27
CA ALA A 213 8.04 -3.29 0.12
C ALA A 213 8.94 -2.19 0.70
N ASN A 214 8.99 -1.03 0.05
CA ASN A 214 9.76 0.13 0.48
C ASN A 214 8.90 1.17 1.21
N GLY A 215 7.58 1.08 1.09
CA GLY A 215 6.62 2.02 1.64
C GLY A 215 6.56 2.04 3.17
N GLU A 216 6.25 3.22 3.69
CA GLU A 216 5.89 3.42 5.09
C GLU A 216 4.49 2.84 5.38
N TYR A 217 3.64 2.82 4.36
CA TYR A 217 2.32 2.20 4.38
C TYR A 217 2.20 1.12 3.32
N LEU A 218 1.45 0.08 3.66
CA LEU A 218 1.07 -0.99 2.76
C LEU A 218 -0.40 -0.82 2.39
N ILE A 219 -0.73 -1.02 1.12
CA ILE A 219 -2.10 -1.27 0.68
C ILE A 219 -2.18 -2.73 0.26
N LEU A 220 -3.05 -3.51 0.89
CA LEU A 220 -3.48 -4.80 0.35
C LEU A 220 -4.65 -4.52 -0.61
N LEU A 221 -4.52 -4.91 -1.88
CA LEU A 221 -5.50 -4.63 -2.92
C LEU A 221 -5.78 -5.89 -3.75
N ASN A 222 -7.05 -6.30 -3.81
CA ASN A 222 -7.41 -7.37 -4.73
C ASN A 222 -7.26 -6.92 -6.19
N ASN A 223 -6.90 -7.88 -7.07
CA ASN A 223 -6.72 -7.60 -8.49
C ASN A 223 -8.03 -7.25 -9.23
N ASP A 224 -9.19 -7.59 -8.67
CA ASP A 224 -10.55 -7.35 -9.19
C ASP A 224 -11.22 -6.09 -8.62
N ILE A 225 -10.45 -5.21 -8.00
CA ILE A 225 -10.88 -3.86 -7.64
C ILE A 225 -10.83 -2.95 -8.87
N GLU A 226 -11.85 -2.13 -8.98
CA GLU A 226 -11.87 -0.98 -9.88
C GLU A 226 -11.92 0.30 -9.03
N PRO A 227 -10.81 1.05 -8.95
CA PRO A 227 -10.76 2.26 -8.14
C PRO A 227 -11.61 3.38 -8.73
N THR A 228 -12.11 4.25 -7.86
CA THR A 228 -12.61 5.56 -8.28
C THR A 228 -11.55 6.63 -8.02
N TYR A 229 -11.83 7.81 -8.53
CA TYR A 229 -10.93 8.93 -8.48
C TYR A 229 -10.65 9.39 -7.03
N GLY A 230 -9.39 9.59 -6.68
CA GLY A 230 -8.98 10.11 -5.36
C GLY A 230 -8.74 9.07 -4.27
N TRP A 231 -9.00 7.78 -4.55
CA TRP A 231 -9.06 6.73 -3.54
C TRP A 231 -7.83 6.65 -2.63
N LEU A 232 -6.61 6.72 -3.19
CA LEU A 232 -5.39 6.58 -2.43
C LEU A 232 -5.09 7.82 -1.56
N ASN A 233 -5.46 9.01 -2.02
CA ASN A 233 -5.34 10.24 -1.23
C ASN A 233 -6.25 10.19 0.00
N GLU A 234 -7.48 9.70 -0.17
CA GLU A 234 -8.42 9.54 0.93
C GLU A 234 -7.95 8.49 1.94
N MET A 235 -7.38 7.38 1.48
CA MET A 235 -6.76 6.37 2.35
C MET A 235 -5.64 6.98 3.21
N VAL A 236 -4.65 7.61 2.57
CA VAL A 236 -3.49 8.20 3.27
C VAL A 236 -3.89 9.40 4.13
N GLY A 237 -4.79 10.24 3.64
CA GLY A 237 -5.35 11.37 4.40
C GLY A 237 -6.02 10.90 5.68
N THR A 238 -6.80 9.83 5.62
CA THR A 238 -7.49 9.27 6.80
C THR A 238 -6.50 8.82 7.86
N ILE A 239 -5.47 8.05 7.49
CA ILE A 239 -4.55 7.50 8.50
C ILE A 239 -3.67 8.58 9.13
N LEU A 240 -3.32 9.63 8.38
CA LEU A 240 -2.47 10.71 8.89
C LEU A 240 -3.22 11.72 9.76
N ASN A 241 -4.54 11.86 9.58
CA ASN A 241 -5.36 12.83 10.32
C ASN A 241 -6.11 12.20 11.51
N ASN A 242 -5.93 10.90 11.74
CA ASN A 242 -6.54 10.20 12.87
C ASN A 242 -5.46 9.61 13.76
N GLU A 243 -5.57 9.83 15.07
CA GLU A 243 -4.61 9.30 16.03
C GLU A 243 -4.80 7.79 16.22
N ASN A 244 -3.67 7.08 16.37
CA ASN A 244 -3.62 5.67 16.75
C ASN A 244 -4.40 4.73 15.79
N VAL A 245 -4.41 5.05 14.49
CA VAL A 245 -5.04 4.22 13.46
C VAL A 245 -4.05 3.19 12.94
N GLY A 246 -4.44 1.92 13.07
CA GLY A 246 -3.67 0.79 12.55
C GLY A 246 -4.16 0.29 11.20
N SER A 247 -5.39 0.60 10.78
CA SER A 247 -5.80 0.38 9.39
C SER A 247 -6.94 1.28 8.91
N VAL A 248 -7.00 1.48 7.58
CA VAL A 248 -8.08 2.19 6.88
C VAL A 248 -8.64 1.30 5.77
N GLY A 249 -9.97 1.18 5.70
CA GLY A 249 -10.67 0.42 4.65
C GLY A 249 -11.63 1.28 3.83
N ALA A 250 -11.97 0.75 2.65
CA ALA A 250 -12.81 1.40 1.66
C ALA A 250 -14.30 1.08 1.80
N LYS A 251 -15.14 1.89 1.16
CA LYS A 251 -16.51 1.53 0.80
C LYS A 251 -16.52 0.78 -0.52
N LEU A 252 -16.94 -0.48 -0.48
CA LEU A 252 -17.00 -1.32 -1.67
C LEU A 252 -18.43 -1.44 -2.16
N ILE A 253 -18.59 -1.25 -3.46
CA ILE A 253 -19.87 -1.33 -4.17
C ILE A 253 -19.82 -2.45 -5.18
N PHE A 254 -20.91 -3.19 -5.30
CA PHE A 254 -21.09 -4.13 -6.38
C PHE A 254 -21.17 -3.39 -7.73
N PRO A 255 -20.41 -3.80 -8.75
CA PRO A 255 -20.52 -3.21 -10.08
C PRO A 255 -21.89 -3.51 -10.70
N TYR A 256 -22.13 -2.95 -11.88
CA TYR A 256 -23.28 -3.34 -12.68
C TYR A 256 -23.13 -4.78 -13.19
N TYR A 257 -24.19 -5.57 -13.04
CA TYR A 257 -24.29 -6.93 -13.58
C TYR A 257 -25.41 -6.99 -14.63
N GLU A 258 -25.10 -7.54 -15.80
CA GLU A 258 -26.07 -7.74 -16.88
C GLU A 258 -26.91 -9.01 -16.69
N ASP A 259 -26.38 -10.02 -16.00
CA ASP A 259 -27.07 -11.29 -15.78
C ASP A 259 -28.20 -11.12 -14.76
N MET A 260 -29.34 -11.78 -15.00
CA MET A 260 -30.52 -11.65 -14.14
C MET A 260 -30.28 -12.10 -12.70
N GLU A 261 -29.36 -13.05 -12.48
CA GLU A 261 -29.09 -13.60 -11.15
C GLU A 261 -28.39 -12.56 -10.24
N SER A 262 -27.42 -11.84 -10.79
CA SER A 262 -26.65 -10.82 -10.08
C SER A 262 -27.18 -9.40 -10.25
N GLN A 263 -28.12 -9.16 -11.18
CA GLN A 263 -28.64 -7.82 -11.45
C GLN A 263 -29.18 -7.14 -10.19
N GLY A 264 -29.84 -7.89 -9.30
CA GLY A 264 -30.43 -7.38 -8.06
C GLY A 264 -29.45 -6.80 -7.04
N LYS A 265 -28.16 -7.14 -7.11
CA LYS A 265 -27.10 -6.56 -6.26
C LYS A 265 -26.35 -5.40 -6.92
N SER A 266 -26.63 -5.08 -8.18
CA SER A 266 -25.93 -4.00 -8.90
C SER A 266 -26.02 -2.67 -8.14
N PHE A 267 -24.88 -1.98 -8.01
CA PHE A 267 -24.78 -0.68 -7.31
C PHE A 267 -25.28 -0.70 -5.87
N SER A 268 -25.27 -1.85 -5.21
CA SER A 268 -25.54 -1.95 -3.77
C SER A 268 -24.23 -2.01 -2.98
N ILE A 269 -24.30 -1.69 -1.69
CA ILE A 269 -23.17 -1.81 -0.76
C ILE A 269 -22.73 -3.26 -0.70
N GLN A 270 -21.44 -3.51 -0.89
CA GLN A 270 -20.81 -4.79 -0.59
C GLN A 270 -20.08 -4.74 0.77
N HIS A 271 -19.46 -3.61 1.10
CA HIS A 271 -18.71 -3.44 2.35
C HIS A 271 -18.84 -2.03 2.92
N ALA A 272 -19.17 -1.95 4.21
CA ALA A 272 -19.15 -0.72 5.01
C ALA A 272 -18.67 -0.96 6.45
N GLY A 273 -17.68 -1.85 6.60
CA GLY A 273 -17.25 -2.45 7.88
C GLY A 273 -17.83 -3.84 8.11
N VAL A 274 -17.35 -4.51 9.15
CA VAL A 274 -17.79 -5.86 9.57
C VAL A 274 -18.35 -5.81 10.99
N LYS A 275 -19.38 -6.61 11.23
CA LYS A 275 -19.90 -6.93 12.57
C LYS A 275 -20.14 -8.42 12.71
N PHE A 276 -20.51 -8.86 13.91
CA PHE A 276 -20.66 -10.25 14.28
C PHE A 276 -22.09 -10.57 14.72
N ARG A 277 -22.55 -11.77 14.37
CA ARG A 277 -23.89 -12.30 14.71
C ARG A 277 -23.79 -13.75 15.15
N GLU A 278 -24.74 -14.23 15.94
CA GLU A 278 -24.79 -15.63 16.33
C GLU A 278 -25.04 -16.53 15.10
N GLU A 279 -24.17 -17.53 14.87
CA GLU A 279 -24.38 -18.55 13.84
C GLU A 279 -24.56 -19.93 14.45
N ARG A 280 -25.45 -20.73 13.85
CA ARG A 280 -25.85 -22.04 14.38
C ARG A 280 -24.80 -23.14 14.20
N THR A 281 -23.86 -22.96 13.28
CA THR A 281 -22.83 -23.95 12.96
C THR A 281 -21.61 -23.22 12.43
N PRO A 282 -20.44 -23.32 13.10
CA PRO A 282 -20.12 -24.17 14.26
C PRO A 282 -20.41 -23.57 15.66
N TYR A 283 -21.60 -23.00 15.91
CA TYR A 283 -21.96 -22.35 17.19
C TYR A 283 -21.00 -21.22 17.61
N ILE A 284 -20.51 -20.47 16.63
CA ILE A 284 -19.65 -19.30 16.83
C ILE A 284 -20.37 -18.03 16.37
N TYR A 285 -19.77 -16.90 16.70
CA TYR A 285 -20.17 -15.63 16.10
C TYR A 285 -19.54 -15.48 14.72
N GLY A 286 -20.38 -15.44 13.69
CA GLY A 286 -19.97 -15.28 12.31
C GLY A 286 -19.87 -13.80 11.92
N PRO A 287 -18.83 -13.41 11.17
CA PRO A 287 -18.71 -12.06 10.63
C PRO A 287 -19.71 -11.82 9.49
N TYR A 288 -20.19 -10.59 9.36
CA TYR A 288 -20.97 -10.14 8.21
C TYR A 288 -20.61 -8.69 7.86
N HIS A 289 -20.69 -8.35 6.58
CA HIS A 289 -20.50 -6.97 6.14
C HIS A 289 -21.72 -6.11 6.48
N GLU A 290 -21.47 -4.98 7.12
CA GLU A 290 -22.54 -4.07 7.50
C GLU A 290 -23.19 -3.45 6.26
N HIS A 291 -24.52 -3.32 6.27
CA HIS A 291 -25.33 -2.77 5.18
C HIS A 291 -25.17 -3.47 3.81
N MET A 292 -24.65 -4.71 3.78
CA MET A 292 -24.55 -5.48 2.54
C MET A 292 -25.89 -5.54 1.80
N TYR A 293 -25.87 -5.33 0.49
CA TYR A 293 -27.02 -5.21 -0.41
C TYR A 293 -27.92 -3.98 -0.21
N SER A 294 -27.57 -3.06 0.70
CA SER A 294 -28.27 -1.79 0.81
C SER A 294 -28.05 -0.94 -0.45
N THR A 295 -29.12 -0.31 -0.95
CA THR A 295 -29.06 0.67 -2.04
C THR A 295 -28.95 2.11 -1.54
N MET A 296 -28.89 2.30 -0.22
CA MET A 296 -28.78 3.61 0.43
C MET A 296 -27.35 4.16 0.37
N LEU A 297 -26.74 4.21 -0.82
CA LEU A 297 -25.35 4.58 -1.02
C LEU A 297 -25.00 5.94 -0.42
N PHE A 298 -25.93 6.88 -0.48
CA PHE A 298 -25.75 8.27 -0.07
C PHE A 298 -26.39 8.61 1.28
N SER A 299 -26.77 7.62 2.09
CA SER A 299 -27.29 7.93 3.43
C SER A 299 -26.23 8.55 4.32
N ASP A 300 -26.64 9.47 5.20
CA ASP A 300 -25.71 10.14 6.11
C ASP A 300 -24.91 9.13 6.94
N GLU A 301 -25.55 8.11 7.50
CA GLU A 301 -24.90 7.05 8.28
C GLU A 301 -23.73 6.37 7.55
N LEU A 302 -23.85 6.16 6.23
CA LEU A 302 -22.88 5.43 5.42
C LEU A 302 -21.82 6.32 4.76
N ASN A 303 -21.86 7.63 4.98
CA ASN A 303 -20.97 8.61 4.35
C ASN A 303 -20.17 9.46 5.35
N HIS A 304 -20.03 8.97 6.58
CA HIS A 304 -19.07 9.50 7.56
C HIS A 304 -18.00 8.46 7.89
N GLN A 305 -16.77 8.94 8.15
CA GLN A 305 -15.72 8.09 8.70
C GLN A 305 -16.18 7.56 10.06
N LYS A 306 -15.98 6.26 10.30
CA LYS A 306 -16.28 5.64 11.59
C LYS A 306 -15.25 4.58 11.93
N GLU A 307 -15.04 4.39 13.22
CA GLU A 307 -14.32 3.25 13.75
C GLU A 307 -15.16 1.98 13.56
N VAL A 308 -14.54 0.93 13.05
CA VAL A 308 -15.15 -0.39 12.85
C VAL A 308 -14.20 -1.45 13.37
N ILE A 309 -14.73 -2.58 13.83
CA ILE A 309 -13.88 -3.66 14.31
C ILE A 309 -13.02 -4.28 13.20
N SER A 310 -13.52 -4.33 11.96
CA SER A 310 -12.77 -4.86 10.82
C SER A 310 -13.22 -4.26 9.50
N ASN A 311 -12.26 -4.08 8.59
CA ASN A 311 -12.47 -3.86 7.17
C ASN A 311 -11.99 -5.09 6.39
N THR A 312 -12.41 -5.24 5.14
CA THR A 312 -11.91 -6.31 4.28
C THR A 312 -10.55 -5.98 3.67
N ALA A 313 -9.70 -6.99 3.48
CA ALA A 313 -8.44 -6.86 2.76
C ALA A 313 -8.57 -6.71 1.23
N ALA A 314 -9.81 -6.64 0.69
CA ALA A 314 -9.99 -6.29 -0.72
C ALA A 314 -9.42 -4.89 -1.05
N CYS A 315 -9.48 -3.96 -0.09
CA CYS A 315 -8.67 -2.75 -0.07
C CYS A 315 -8.43 -2.29 1.37
N LEU A 316 -7.21 -2.47 1.87
CA LEU A 316 -6.84 -2.17 3.26
C LEU A 316 -5.48 -1.47 3.32
N LEU A 317 -5.45 -0.26 3.87
CA LEU A 317 -4.22 0.47 4.21
C LEU A 317 -3.77 0.10 5.62
N VAL A 318 -2.48 -0.19 5.80
CA VAL A 318 -1.87 -0.50 7.11
C VAL A 318 -0.48 0.15 7.19
N PRO A 319 -0.07 0.75 8.33
CA PRO A 319 1.32 1.14 8.53
C PRO A 319 2.23 -0.09 8.49
N LYS A 320 3.33 -0.03 7.72
CA LYS A 320 4.23 -1.17 7.56
C LYS A 320 4.82 -1.63 8.89
N GLU A 321 5.19 -0.69 9.77
CA GLU A 321 5.72 -1.01 11.10
C GLU A 321 4.71 -1.81 11.94
N VAL A 322 3.44 -1.38 11.96
CA VAL A 322 2.33 -2.06 12.67
C VAL A 322 2.05 -3.44 12.06
N TYR A 323 2.11 -3.57 10.73
CA TYR A 323 1.93 -4.85 10.05
C TYR A 323 2.95 -5.89 10.52
N PHE A 324 4.23 -5.51 10.67
CA PHE A 324 5.27 -6.41 11.18
C PHE A 324 5.23 -6.58 12.69
N GLU A 325 4.85 -5.56 13.45
CA GLU A 325 4.64 -5.66 14.90
C GLU A 325 3.64 -6.78 15.25
N LEU A 326 2.61 -6.96 14.42
CA LEU A 326 1.53 -7.92 14.62
C LEU A 326 1.69 -9.22 13.83
N ASP A 327 2.90 -9.52 13.37
CA ASP A 327 3.25 -10.72 12.60
C ASP A 327 2.43 -10.89 11.30
N GLY A 328 2.00 -9.79 10.67
CA GLY A 328 1.28 -9.79 9.40
C GLY A 328 -0.01 -10.62 9.38
N LEU A 329 -0.38 -11.10 8.18
CA LEU A 329 -1.52 -11.99 8.00
C LEU A 329 -1.15 -13.41 8.43
N ASP A 330 -2.06 -14.11 9.12
CA ASP A 330 -1.85 -15.51 9.51
C ASP A 330 -1.92 -16.42 8.28
N GLU A 331 -0.80 -17.11 7.99
CA GLU A 331 -0.65 -17.96 6.81
C GLU A 331 -1.42 -19.29 6.89
N GLN A 332 -2.01 -19.62 8.04
CA GLN A 332 -2.89 -20.79 8.17
C GLN A 332 -4.25 -20.60 7.50
N TYR A 333 -4.67 -19.35 7.25
CA TYR A 333 -5.87 -19.07 6.47
C TYR A 333 -5.62 -19.26 4.97
N ILE A 334 -6.60 -19.86 4.31
CA ILE A 334 -6.59 -20.10 2.87
C ILE A 334 -7.84 -19.42 2.27
N TYR A 335 -7.67 -18.18 1.78
CA TYR A 335 -8.71 -17.39 1.10
C TYR A 335 -9.95 -17.04 1.93
N GLY A 336 -9.77 -16.52 3.14
CA GLY A 336 -10.83 -15.98 4.00
C GLY A 336 -10.43 -15.96 5.48
N TYR A 337 -11.01 -15.01 6.24
CA TYR A 337 -10.77 -14.74 7.67
C TYR A 337 -9.43 -14.09 8.02
N GLU A 338 -8.44 -14.06 7.13
CA GLU A 338 -7.13 -13.45 7.42
C GLU A 338 -7.21 -11.95 7.75
N ASP A 339 -8.13 -11.23 7.12
CA ASP A 339 -8.35 -9.80 7.33
C ASP A 339 -9.01 -9.51 8.68
N ILE A 340 -10.00 -10.31 9.05
CA ILE A 340 -10.67 -10.24 10.36
C ILE A 340 -9.72 -10.64 11.50
N ASP A 341 -8.92 -11.69 11.31
CA ASP A 341 -7.88 -12.09 12.24
C ASP A 341 -6.91 -10.95 12.51
N PHE A 342 -6.41 -10.31 11.45
CA PHE A 342 -5.51 -9.18 11.56
C PHE A 342 -6.17 -7.97 12.24
N ALA A 343 -7.45 -7.70 11.94
CA ALA A 343 -8.20 -6.65 12.60
C ALA A 343 -8.35 -6.87 14.12
N PHE A 344 -8.49 -8.12 14.57
CA PHE A 344 -8.49 -8.44 16.00
C PHE A 344 -7.11 -8.29 16.65
N LYS A 345 -6.03 -8.59 15.93
CA LYS A 345 -4.68 -8.27 16.40
C LYS A 345 -4.51 -6.76 16.61
N LEU A 346 -4.95 -5.95 15.64
CA LEU A 346 -4.94 -4.48 15.73
C LEU A 346 -5.71 -3.98 16.95
N TYR A 347 -6.96 -4.43 17.10
CA TYR A 347 -7.82 -4.05 18.22
C TYR A 347 -7.19 -4.41 19.57
N LYS A 348 -6.65 -5.62 19.73
CA LYS A 348 -5.98 -6.04 20.97
C LYS A 348 -4.70 -5.28 21.28
N ALA A 349 -3.99 -4.81 20.26
CA ALA A 349 -2.83 -3.92 20.41
C ALA A 349 -3.24 -2.46 20.70
N GLY A 350 -4.54 -2.16 20.68
CA GLY A 350 -5.09 -0.83 20.97
C GLY A 350 -5.18 0.08 19.75
N TYR A 351 -4.95 -0.42 18.54
CA TYR A 351 -5.09 0.35 17.31
C TYR A 351 -6.56 0.45 16.87
N LYS A 352 -6.90 1.58 16.27
CA LYS A 352 -8.20 1.80 15.63
C LYS A 352 -8.18 1.29 14.18
N THR A 353 -9.31 0.75 13.74
CA THR A 353 -9.57 0.45 12.33
C THR A 353 -10.68 1.39 11.85
N ILE A 354 -10.40 2.16 10.79
CA ILE A 354 -11.31 3.20 10.28
C ILE A 354 -11.89 2.77 8.94
N TYR A 355 -13.21 2.85 8.81
CA TYR A 355 -13.89 2.81 7.53
C TYR A 355 -13.99 4.24 6.98
N ASN A 356 -13.45 4.49 5.78
CA ASN A 356 -13.61 5.77 5.09
C ASN A 356 -14.50 5.63 3.85
N PRO A 357 -15.73 6.17 3.87
CA PRO A 357 -16.65 6.10 2.74
C PRO A 357 -16.27 6.97 1.54
N ALA A 358 -15.37 7.94 1.71
CA ALA A 358 -14.83 8.71 0.59
C ALA A 358 -13.92 7.86 -0.31
N VAL A 359 -13.37 6.76 0.22
CA VAL A 359 -12.67 5.75 -0.57
C VAL A 359 -13.71 4.81 -1.19
N LEU A 360 -14.32 5.24 -2.28
CA LEU A 360 -15.33 4.45 -3.01
C LEU A 360 -14.66 3.57 -4.06
N LEU A 361 -14.90 2.26 -4.05
CA LEU A 361 -14.33 1.34 -5.04
C LEU A 361 -15.41 0.36 -5.52
N PHE A 362 -15.34 -0.06 -6.78
CA PHE A 362 -16.11 -1.21 -7.25
C PHE A 362 -15.28 -2.48 -7.05
N HIS A 363 -15.91 -3.56 -6.60
CA HIS A 363 -15.25 -4.85 -6.39
C HIS A 363 -16.01 -5.95 -7.13
N HIS A 364 -15.35 -6.55 -8.13
CA HIS A 364 -15.96 -7.45 -9.11
C HIS A 364 -15.97 -8.92 -8.66
N GLU A 365 -16.24 -9.16 -7.37
CA GLU A 365 -16.12 -10.43 -6.63
C GLU A 365 -16.49 -11.70 -7.43
N SER A 366 -15.77 -12.80 -7.14
CA SER A 366 -16.02 -14.19 -7.61
C SER A 366 -15.65 -14.52 -9.06
N ALA A 367 -14.96 -13.65 -9.77
CA ALA A 367 -14.60 -13.92 -11.16
C ALA A 367 -13.38 -14.87 -11.36
N THR A 368 -12.61 -15.18 -10.31
CA THR A 368 -11.44 -16.07 -10.39
C THR A 368 -11.57 -17.39 -9.61
N ARG A 369 -12.65 -17.57 -8.82
CA ARG A 369 -12.85 -18.76 -7.98
C ARG A 369 -13.66 -19.83 -8.72
N HIS A 370 -13.05 -20.45 -9.73
CA HIS A 370 -13.56 -21.69 -10.34
C HIS A 370 -12.98 -22.91 -9.61
N GLU A 371 -13.27 -23.07 -8.32
CA GLU A 371 -12.93 -24.28 -7.57
C GLU A 371 -14.16 -25.17 -7.40
N ASP A 372 -13.94 -26.49 -7.35
CA ASP A 372 -14.94 -27.48 -6.96
C ASP A 372 -15.56 -27.10 -5.60
N ASP A 373 -16.90 -27.12 -5.52
CA ASP A 373 -17.65 -26.70 -4.33
C ASP A 373 -17.22 -27.47 -3.08
N ASP A 374 -16.84 -28.75 -3.22
CA ASP A 374 -16.37 -29.56 -2.10
C ASP A 374 -15.06 -29.05 -1.51
N ARG A 375 -14.10 -28.66 -2.37
CA ARG A 375 -12.81 -28.12 -1.91
C ARG A 375 -13.01 -26.75 -1.25
N LYS A 376 -13.83 -25.89 -1.86
CA LYS A 376 -14.19 -24.59 -1.29
C LYS A 376 -14.83 -24.74 0.09
N ASN A 377 -15.75 -25.68 0.24
CA ASN A 377 -16.40 -25.97 1.52
C ASN A 377 -15.40 -26.47 2.58
N GLN A 378 -14.46 -27.35 2.21
CA GLN A 378 -13.41 -27.83 3.12
C GLN A 378 -12.49 -26.71 3.58
N LEU A 379 -12.05 -25.82 2.67
CA LEU A 379 -11.22 -24.66 3.00
C LEU A 379 -11.96 -23.68 3.91
N ASN A 380 -13.23 -23.40 3.62
CA ASN A 380 -14.07 -22.57 4.47
C ASN A 380 -14.20 -23.16 5.88
N TYR A 381 -14.46 -24.47 5.98
CA TYR A 381 -14.55 -25.15 7.27
C TYR A 381 -13.23 -25.08 8.04
N HIS A 382 -12.09 -25.31 7.38
CA HIS A 382 -10.75 -25.17 7.97
C HIS A 382 -10.54 -23.76 8.54
N ASN A 383 -10.79 -22.71 7.74
CA ASN A 383 -10.60 -21.32 8.17
C ASN A 383 -11.53 -20.97 9.35
N ILE A 384 -12.79 -21.39 9.29
CA ILE A 384 -13.76 -21.17 10.36
C ILE A 384 -13.31 -21.83 11.66
N MET A 385 -12.84 -23.08 11.61
CA MET A 385 -12.39 -23.80 12.80
C MET A 385 -11.11 -23.19 13.38
N HIS A 386 -10.15 -22.79 12.53
CA HIS A 386 -8.95 -22.08 12.94
C HIS A 386 -9.28 -20.73 13.61
N PHE A 387 -10.17 -19.95 13.00
CA PHE A 387 -10.64 -18.68 13.55
C PHE A 387 -11.37 -18.87 14.89
N ALA A 388 -12.23 -19.89 14.98
CA ALA A 388 -12.98 -20.22 16.19
C ALA A 388 -12.06 -20.63 17.35
N ASP A 389 -11.07 -21.48 17.09
CA ASP A 389 -10.08 -21.91 18.10
C ASP A 389 -9.28 -20.73 18.64
N LYS A 390 -8.88 -19.82 17.74
CA LYS A 390 -8.06 -18.65 18.09
C LYS A 390 -8.84 -17.53 18.77
N TRP A 391 -10.09 -17.27 18.35
CA TRP A 391 -10.82 -16.05 18.71
C TRP A 391 -12.19 -16.28 19.34
N GLY A 392 -12.73 -17.50 19.37
CA GLY A 392 -14.11 -17.75 19.83
C GLY A 392 -14.41 -17.18 21.22
N ASP A 393 -13.54 -17.46 22.20
CA ASP A 393 -13.65 -16.94 23.57
C ASP A 393 -13.56 -15.41 23.64
N PHE A 394 -12.69 -14.83 22.80
CA PHE A 394 -12.51 -13.38 22.73
C PHE A 394 -13.78 -12.71 22.19
N ILE A 395 -14.29 -13.20 21.06
CA ILE A 395 -15.50 -12.64 20.43
C ILE A 395 -16.70 -12.76 21.37
N PHE A 396 -16.87 -13.92 22.02
CA PHE A 396 -17.96 -14.10 22.98
C PHE A 396 -17.92 -13.04 24.09
N LYS A 397 -16.74 -12.81 24.67
CA LYS A 397 -16.56 -11.81 25.74
C LYS A 397 -16.83 -10.40 25.25
N GLU A 398 -16.27 -10.02 24.10
CA GLU A 398 -16.42 -8.66 23.57
C GLU A 398 -17.86 -8.38 23.12
N ILE A 399 -18.54 -9.34 22.49
CA ILE A 399 -19.96 -9.17 22.14
C ILE A 399 -20.84 -9.08 23.38
N LEU A 400 -20.57 -9.86 24.43
CA LEU A 400 -21.33 -9.77 25.67
C LEU A 400 -21.15 -8.38 26.32
N LYS A 401 -19.93 -7.86 26.37
CA LYS A 401 -19.67 -6.49 26.86
C LYS A 401 -20.34 -5.44 25.98
N ASP A 402 -20.19 -5.54 24.66
CA ASP A 402 -20.79 -4.63 23.68
C ASP A 402 -22.31 -4.53 23.86
N LYS A 403 -22.97 -5.67 24.15
CA LYS A 403 -24.40 -5.74 24.47
C LYS A 403 -24.77 -5.14 25.81
N ILE A 404 -23.98 -5.39 26.86
CA ILE A 404 -24.21 -4.84 28.21
C ILE A 404 -24.06 -3.32 28.22
N GLU A 405 -23.08 -2.80 27.49
CA GLU A 405 -22.74 -1.37 27.42
C GLU A 405 -23.52 -0.63 26.32
N ALA A 406 -24.19 -1.35 25.42
CA ALA A 406 -24.93 -0.83 24.28
C ALA A 406 -24.07 0.01 23.31
N ASN A 407 -22.79 -0.36 23.13
CA ASN A 407 -21.85 0.34 22.24
C ASN A 407 -22.15 0.10 20.75
N ASN A 408 -22.72 -1.06 20.40
CA ASN A 408 -22.99 -1.49 19.01
C ASN A 408 -21.74 -1.52 18.12
N PHE A 409 -20.58 -1.85 18.68
CA PHE A 409 -19.30 -1.90 17.97
C PHE A 409 -19.04 -3.27 17.35
N PHE A 410 -19.22 -4.34 18.11
CA PHE A 410 -19.04 -5.72 17.63
C PHE A 410 -20.32 -6.29 17.02
N THR A 411 -21.49 -5.90 17.51
CA THR A 411 -22.78 -6.43 17.02
C THR A 411 -23.88 -5.37 17.04
N ASN A 412 -24.85 -5.50 16.13
CA ASN A 412 -26.09 -4.69 16.17
C ASN A 412 -27.19 -5.34 17.02
N LYS A 413 -26.98 -6.58 17.49
CA LYS A 413 -27.98 -7.29 18.28
C LYS A 413 -27.89 -6.83 19.74
N LYS A 414 -29.02 -6.37 20.29
CA LYS A 414 -29.13 -5.94 21.69
C LYS A 414 -29.12 -7.14 22.65
N LEU A 415 -28.92 -6.86 23.95
CA LEU A 415 -29.16 -7.85 25.00
C LEU A 415 -30.68 -8.12 25.07
N ASP A 416 -31.08 -9.37 24.90
CA ASP A 416 -32.48 -9.82 24.93
C ASP A 416 -33.03 -9.88 26.38
#